data_AF-A0A932DT81-F1
#
_entry.id   AF-A0A932DT81-F1
#
_cell.length_a   1.000
_cell.length_b   1.000
_cell.length_c   1.000
_cell.angle_alpha   90.00
_cell.angle_beta   90.00
_cell.angle_gamma   90.00
#
_symmetry.space_group_name_H-M   'P 1'
#
loop_
_entity.id
_entity.type
_entity.pdbx_description
1 polymer ?
#
loop_
_entity_poly.entity_id
_entity_poly.type
_entity_poly.pdbx_seq_one_letter_code
_entity_poly.pdbx_strand_id
1 'polypeptide(L)' 'AATINDEAETLAEMVEPYLLKIGFVVRSPNGRKATAAAYQHLGYRLEGPQQLSL' A
#
# COMPACT_ATOMS: atom_id res chain seq x y z
N ALA A 1 0.44 17.44 21.05
CA ALA A 1 -0.09 16.36 20.18
C ALA A 1 0.69 16.42 18.86
N ALA A 2 1.74 15.60 18.69
CA ALA A 2 2.48 15.41 17.42
C ALA A 2 3.77 14.58 17.66
N THR A 3 3.67 13.29 17.96
CA THR A 3 4.88 12.43 18.04
C THR A 3 4.75 11.15 17.22
N ILE A 4 3.54 10.60 17.09
CA ILE A 4 3.33 9.36 16.30
C ILE A 4 3.34 9.60 14.77
N ASN A 5 3.04 10.81 14.31
CA ASN A 5 2.86 11.08 12.88
C ASN A 5 4.20 11.29 12.13
N ASP A 6 5.18 11.91 12.78
CA ASP A 6 6.52 12.17 12.23
C ASP A 6 7.26 10.86 11.89
N GLU A 7 7.15 9.87 12.77
CA GLU A 7 7.81 8.57 12.59
C GLU A 7 7.19 7.78 11.45
N ALA A 8 5.86 7.88 11.26
CA ALA A 8 5.15 7.22 10.17
C ALA A 8 5.46 7.86 8.80
N GLU A 9 5.56 9.19 8.76
CA GLU A 9 5.96 9.93 7.56
C GLU A 9 7.41 9.57 7.16
N THR A 10 8.33 9.56 8.12
CA THR A 10 9.73 9.16 7.91
C THR A 10 9.84 7.71 7.42
N LEU A 11 9.07 6.79 8.01
CA LEU A 11 9.10 5.39 7.61
C LEU A 11 8.56 5.19 6.19
N ALA A 12 7.51 5.91 5.82
CA ALA A 12 6.94 5.86 4.48
C ALA A 12 7.97 6.32 3.43
N GLU A 13 8.68 7.42 3.67
CA GLU A 13 9.73 7.90 2.76
C GLU A 13 10.89 6.91 2.58
N MET A 14 11.21 6.13 3.61
CA MET A 14 12.28 5.14 3.56
C MET A 14 11.85 3.82 2.90
N VAL A 15 10.61 3.38 3.12
CA VAL A 15 10.13 2.05 2.70
C VAL A 15 9.45 2.07 1.32
N GLU A 16 8.73 3.15 0.98
CA GLU A 16 8.03 3.26 -0.30
C GLU A 16 8.94 3.09 -1.54
N PRO A 17 10.17 3.64 -1.59
CA PRO A 17 11.06 3.46 -2.73
C PRO A 17 11.33 1.98 -3.02
N TYR A 18 11.48 1.18 -1.97
CA TYR A 18 11.68 -0.26 -2.10
C TYR A 18 10.41 -0.96 -2.59
N LEU A 19 9.26 -0.67 -1.98
CA LEU A 19 7.97 -1.29 -2.35
C LEU A 19 7.54 -0.94 -3.79
N LEU A 20 7.84 0.27 -4.25
CA LEU A 20 7.66 0.69 -5.64
C LEU A 20 8.61 -0.08 -6.56
N LYS A 21 9.88 -0.23 -6.18
CA LYS A 21 10.90 -0.93 -6.98
C LYS A 21 10.57 -2.41 -7.19
N ILE A 22 10.07 -3.10 -6.16
CA ILE A 22 9.67 -4.51 -6.25
C ILE A 22 8.26 -4.72 -6.81
N GLY A 23 7.53 -3.63 -7.14
CA GLY A 23 6.19 -3.71 -7.73
C GLY A 23 5.10 -4.12 -6.75
N PHE A 24 5.29 -3.94 -5.44
CA PHE A 24 4.29 -4.23 -4.43
C PHE A 24 3.31 -3.07 -4.23
N VAL A 25 3.78 -1.84 -4.46
CA VAL A 25 2.97 -0.63 -4.48
C VAL A 25 3.07 0.00 -5.86
N VAL A 26 1.97 0.54 -6.36
CA VAL A 26 1.93 1.34 -7.59
C VAL A 26 1.27 2.69 -7.33
N ARG A 27 1.69 3.70 -8.10
CA ARG A 27 1.02 5.00 -8.12
C ARG A 27 -0.21 4.92 -9.02
N SER A 28 -1.30 5.52 -8.57
CA SER A 28 -2.54 5.69 -9.32
C SER A 28 -3.00 7.14 -9.22
N PRO A 29 -3.89 7.62 -10.11
CA PRO A 29 -4.44 8.98 -10.03
C PRO A 29 -5.08 9.33 -8.68
N ASN A 30 -5.58 8.32 -7.96
CA ASN A 30 -6.25 8.48 -6.66
C ASN A 30 -5.34 8.19 -5.45
N GLY A 31 -4.03 8.03 -5.66
CA GLY A 31 -3.07 7.72 -4.60
C GLY A 31 -2.32 6.41 -4.81
N ARG A 32 -1.88 5.78 -3.71
CA ARG A 32 -1.08 4.55 -3.71
C ARG A 32 -1.99 3.33 -3.66
N LYS A 33 -1.66 2.28 -4.43
CA LYS A 33 -2.41 1.03 -4.43
C LYS A 33 -1.47 -0.17 -4.30
N ALA A 34 -1.81 -1.11 -3.42
CA ALA A 34 -1.10 -2.38 -3.32
C ALA A 34 -1.43 -3.28 -4.52
N THR A 35 -0.42 -3.97 -5.06
CA THR A 35 -0.58 -4.89 -6.19
C THR A 35 -0.99 -6.28 -5.74
N ALA A 36 -1.48 -7.10 -6.66
CA ALA A 36 -1.81 -8.49 -6.37
C ALA A 36 -0.64 -9.29 -5.80
N ALA A 37 0.58 -9.02 -6.26
CA ALA A 37 1.79 -9.64 -5.73
C ALA A 37 2.02 -9.29 -4.26
N ALA A 38 1.75 -8.05 -3.85
CA ALA A 38 1.84 -7.64 -2.45
C ALA A 38 0.84 -8.38 -1.57
N TYR A 39 -0.43 -8.46 -2.00
CA TYR A 39 -1.46 -9.21 -1.26
C TYR A 39 -1.11 -10.69 -1.14
N GLN A 40 -0.64 -11.32 -2.22
CA GLN A 40 -0.18 -12.71 -2.21
C GLN A 40 1.01 -12.93 -1.26
N HIS A 41 1.99 -12.03 -1.28
CA HIS A 41 3.16 -12.10 -0.40
C HIS A 41 2.79 -11.99 1.08
N LEU A 42 1.77 -11.19 1.39
CA LEU A 42 1.23 -11.03 2.74
C LEU A 42 0.22 -12.12 3.14
N GLY A 43 -0.06 -13.09 2.25
CA GLY A 43 -1.01 -14.17 2.51
C GLY A 43 -2.48 -13.78 2.44
N TYR A 44 -2.79 -12.58 1.94
CA TYR A 44 -4.17 -12.15 1.73
C TYR A 44 -4.72 -12.72 0.42
N ARG A 45 -5.91 -13.31 0.49
CA ARG A 45 -6.72 -13.54 -0.71
C ARG A 45 -7.26 -12.18 -1.15
N LEU A 46 -6.85 -11.72 -2.33
CA LEU A 46 -7.57 -10.64 -3.01
C LEU A 46 -8.99 -11.14 -3.27
N GLU A 47 -9.91 -10.81 -2.37
CA GLU A 47 -11.32 -10.85 -2.72
C GLU A 47 -11.46 -9.82 -3.84
N GLY A 48 -11.85 -10.30 -5.03
CA GLY A 48 -12.11 -9.43 -6.18
C GLY A 48 -13.03 -8.28 -5.76
N PRO A 49 -13.06 -7.16 -6.52
CA PRO A 49 -13.71 -5.92 -6.10
C PRO A 49 -15.04 -6.26 -5.45
N GLN A 50 -15.15 -6.05 -4.13
CA GLN A 50 -16.43 -6.17 -3.45
C GLN A 50 -17.33 -5.23 -4.22
N GLN A 51 -18.20 -5.81 -5.05
CA GLN A 51 -19.31 -5.10 -5.66
C GLN A 51 -20.12 -4.68 -4.45
N LEU A 52 -19.85 -3.47 -3.94
CA LEU A 52 -20.72 -2.77 -3.02
C LEU A 52 -22.00 -2.52 -3.82
N SER A 53 -22.83 -3.55 -3.87
CA SER A 53 -24.22 -3.44 -4.24
C SER A 53 -24.88 -2.59 -3.17
N LEU A 54 -24.97 -1.30 -3.45
CA LEU A 54 -26.00 -0.42 -2.88
C LEU A 54 -27.27 -0.60 -3.72
#